data_AF-A0A2X4WJN8-F1
#
_entry.id   AF-A0A2X4WJN8-F1
#
_cell.length_a   1.000
_cell.length_b   1.000
_cell.length_c   1.000
_cell.angle_alpha   90.00
_cell.angle_beta   90.00
_cell.angle_gamma   90.00
#
_symmetry.space_group_name_H-M   'P 1'
#
loop_
_entity.id
_entity.type
_entity.pdbx_description
1 polymer ?
#
loop_
_entity_poly.entity_id
_entity_poly.type
_entity_poly.pdbx_seq_one_letter_code
_entity_poly.pdbx_strand_id
1 'polypeptide(L)'
;MEDLTLRYFDAEMRYLREAAKEFAQTHPDRAAMLDLDKAGTPDPYVERLLEGFAFSMGRLREKIDDDLPELTEGLVSMLWPHYLRTIPSLSVVALTPALHAMKMAEVVPAGLEIYSRPVGPKNTVCRYRTTRDVMLNPLGFRTLP
;
A
#
# COMPACT_ATOMS: atom_id res chain seq x y z
N MET A 1 14.61 9.66 -11.14
CA MET A 1 13.30 9.87 -10.52
C MET A 1 12.58 10.83 -11.44
N GLU A 2 11.57 10.38 -12.17
CA GLU A 2 10.81 11.26 -13.07
C GLU A 2 10.09 12.31 -12.23
N ASP A 3 10.12 13.57 -12.66
CA ASP A 3 9.36 14.65 -12.03
C ASP A 3 7.89 14.52 -12.45
N LEU A 4 7.09 13.87 -11.60
CA LEU A 4 5.66 13.63 -11.83
C LEU A 4 4.90 14.95 -12.03
N THR A 5 5.21 15.96 -11.23
CA THR A 5 4.56 17.27 -11.30
C THR A 5 4.80 17.93 -12.66
N LEU A 6 6.02 17.84 -13.22
CA LEU A 6 6.33 18.34 -14.56
C LEU A 6 5.49 17.62 -15.64
N ARG A 7 5.32 16.29 -15.52
CA ARG A 7 4.49 15.52 -16.46
C ARG A 7 3.03 15.96 -16.46
N TYR A 8 2.45 16.21 -15.27
CA TYR A 8 1.08 16.71 -15.17
C TYR A 8 0.95 18.15 -15.69
N PHE A 9 1.92 19.02 -15.40
CA PHE A 9 1.95 20.37 -15.94
C PHE A 9 1.99 20.37 -17.48
N ASP A 10 2.89 19.60 -18.09
CA ASP A 10 3.01 19.50 -19.55
C ASP A 10 1.73 18.93 -20.19
N ALA A 11 1.09 17.96 -19.53
CA ALA A 11 -0.18 17.41 -19.98
C ALA A 11 -1.31 18.44 -19.95
N GLU A 12 -1.44 19.21 -18.87
CA GLU A 12 -2.45 20.27 -18.74
C GLU A 12 -2.18 21.43 -19.72
N MET A 13 -0.93 21.81 -19.94
CA MET A 13 -0.56 22.81 -20.95
C MET A 13 -0.92 22.37 -22.37
N ARG A 14 -0.70 21.08 -22.70
CA ARG A 14 -1.12 20.53 -23.99
C ARG A 14 -2.63 20.56 -24.13
N TYR A 15 -3.35 20.09 -23.11
CA TYR A 15 -4.81 20.09 -23.10
C TYR A 15 -5.38 21.50 -23.28
N LEU A 16 -4.83 22.49 -22.56
CA LEU A 16 -5.28 23.88 -22.62
C LEU A 16 -5.10 24.48 -24.03
N ARG A 17 -3.99 24.16 -24.70
CA ARG A 17 -3.74 24.59 -26.10
C ARG A 17 -4.69 23.92 -27.09
N GLU A 18 -4.94 22.62 -26.94
CA GLU A 18 -5.87 21.88 -27.80
C GLU A 18 -7.31 22.40 -27.63
N ALA A 19 -7.75 22.56 -26.38
CA ALA A 19 -9.07 23.09 -26.04
C ALA A 19 -9.25 24.54 -26.51
N ALA A 20 -8.22 25.38 -26.39
CA ALA A 20 -8.24 26.75 -26.91
C ALA A 20 -8.44 26.77 -28.43
N LYS A 21 -7.76 25.88 -29.16
CA LYS A 21 -7.90 25.77 -30.61
C LYS A 21 -9.30 25.30 -31.02
N GLU A 22 -9.85 24.31 -30.33
CA GLU A 22 -11.21 23.80 -30.58
C GLU A 22 -12.28 24.87 -30.26
N PHE A 23 -12.10 25.59 -29.15
CA PHE A 23 -12.97 26.70 -28.78
C PHE A 23 -12.92 27.81 -29.82
N ALA A 24 -11.74 28.15 -30.33
CA ALA A 24 -11.55 29.15 -31.37
C ALA A 24 -12.25 28.79 -32.68
N GLN A 25 -12.21 27.52 -33.08
CA GLN A 25 -12.92 27.03 -34.27
C GLN A 25 -14.44 27.08 -34.11
N THR A 26 -14.93 26.78 -32.89
CA THR A 26 -16.37 26.66 -32.64
C THR A 26 -17.03 28.02 -32.36
N HIS A 27 -16.31 28.94 -31.72
CA HIS A 27 -16.84 30.24 -31.28
C HIS A 27 -15.89 31.39 -31.69
N PRO A 28 -15.77 31.68 -33.00
CA PRO A 28 -14.83 32.68 -33.50
C PRO A 28 -15.06 34.08 -32.90
N ASP A 29 -16.33 34.50 -32.74
CA ASP A 29 -16.66 35.81 -32.16
C ASP A 29 -16.14 35.98 -30.73
N ARG A 30 -16.11 34.90 -29.94
CA ARG A 30 -15.65 34.90 -28.55
C ARG A 30 -14.15 34.72 -28.46
N ALA A 31 -13.59 33.88 -29.32
CA ALA A 31 -12.17 33.66 -29.42
C ALA A 31 -11.43 34.95 -29.79
N ALA A 32 -11.98 35.73 -30.73
CA ALA A 32 -11.42 37.01 -31.15
C ALA A 32 -11.34 38.04 -30.01
N MET A 33 -12.21 37.94 -29.00
CA MET A 33 -12.12 38.78 -27.79
C MET A 33 -10.99 38.35 -26.84
N LEU A 34 -10.56 37.09 -26.95
CA LEU A 34 -9.52 36.46 -26.12
C LEU A 34 -8.19 36.29 -26.88
N ASP A 35 -8.12 36.77 -28.12
CA ASP A 35 -6.97 36.62 -29.03
C ASP A 35 -6.48 35.16 -29.18
N LEU A 36 -7.39 34.18 -29.14
CA LEU A 36 -7.06 32.75 -29.24
C LEU A 36 -6.82 32.25 -30.69
N ASP A 37 -7.22 33.06 -31.65
CA ASP A 37 -7.36 32.77 -33.09
C ASP A 37 -6.37 33.57 -33.95
N LYS A 38 -5.62 34.51 -33.35
CA LYS A 38 -4.56 35.25 -34.04
C LYS A 38 -3.23 34.52 -33.92
N ALA A 39 -2.60 34.23 -35.05
CA ALA A 39 -1.20 33.81 -35.12
C ALA A 39 -0.29 35.00 -34.79
N GLY A 40 -0.04 35.23 -33.50
CA GLY A 40 0.85 36.28 -32.99
C GLY A 40 1.37 35.92 -31.60
N THR A 41 2.36 36.67 -31.10
CA THR A 41 2.89 36.47 -29.75
C THR A 41 1.77 36.71 -28.74
N PRO A 42 1.36 35.70 -27.95
CA PRO A 42 0.36 35.87 -26.90
C PRO A 42 0.81 36.99 -25.95
N ASP A 43 -0.15 37.68 -25.33
CA ASP A 43 0.18 38.57 -24.21
C ASP A 43 0.95 37.74 -23.16
N PRO A 44 2.22 38.10 -22.83
CA PRO A 44 3.03 37.34 -21.88
C PRO A 44 2.38 37.19 -20.51
N TYR A 45 1.50 38.11 -20.10
CA TYR A 45 0.79 38.03 -18.83
C TYR A 45 -0.35 37.01 -18.86
N VAL A 46 -1.04 36.89 -20.00
CA VAL A 46 -2.10 35.89 -20.18
C VAL A 46 -1.49 34.50 -20.28
N GLU A 47 -0.39 34.35 -21.02
CA GLU A 47 0.32 33.07 -21.13
C GLU A 47 0.81 32.59 -19.75
N ARG A 48 1.42 33.48 -18.96
CA ARG A 48 1.84 33.19 -17.58
C ARG A 48 0.68 32.84 -16.64
N LEU A 49 -0.48 33.48 -16.81
CA LEU A 49 -1.69 33.14 -16.05
C LEU A 49 -2.16 31.73 -16.38
N LEU A 50 -2.16 31.37 -17.66
CA LEU A 50 -2.55 30.03 -18.13
C LEU A 50 -1.55 28.97 -17.67
N GLU A 51 -0.25 29.26 -17.66
CA GLU A 51 0.78 28.40 -17.07
C GLU A 51 0.52 28.18 -15.57
N GLY A 52 0.24 29.24 -14.81
CA GLY A 52 -0.10 29.12 -13.38
C GLY A 52 -1.37 28.30 -13.11
N PHE A 53 -2.37 28.44 -13.99
CA PHE A 53 -3.59 27.64 -13.95
C PHE A 53 -3.31 26.16 -14.26
N ALA A 54 -2.56 25.87 -15.32
CA ALA A 54 -2.15 24.53 -15.69
C ALA A 54 -1.34 23.84 -14.59
N PHE A 55 -0.43 24.58 -13.93
CA PHE A 55 0.30 24.07 -12.77
C PHE A 55 -0.62 23.69 -11.61
N SER A 56 -1.59 24.55 -11.29
CA SER A 56 -2.53 24.31 -10.20
C SER A 56 -3.43 23.09 -10.47
N MET A 57 -3.94 22.98 -11.69
CA MET A 57 -4.77 21.84 -12.11
C MET A 57 -3.97 20.54 -12.23
N GLY A 58 -2.72 20.61 -12.70
CA GLY A 58 -1.81 19.47 -12.75
C GLY A 58 -1.57 18.88 -11.36
N ARG A 59 -1.34 19.73 -10.35
CA ARG A 59 -1.19 19.28 -8.95
C ARG A 59 -2.47 18.71 -8.36
N LEU A 60 -3.62 19.28 -8.72
CA LEU A 60 -4.92 18.74 -8.26
C LEU A 60 -5.14 17.34 -8.83
N ARG A 61 -4.84 17.15 -10.12
CA ARG A 61 -5.01 15.88 -10.82
C ARG A 61 -4.02 14.83 -10.33
N GLU A 62 -2.75 15.20 -10.14
CA GLU A 62 -1.73 14.38 -9.47
C GLU A 62 -2.26 13.85 -8.13
N LYS A 63 -2.80 14.74 -7.29
CA LYS A 63 -3.35 14.34 -5.99
C LYS A 63 -4.57 13.41 -6.10
N ILE A 64 -5.48 13.65 -7.05
CA ILE A 64 -6.65 12.79 -7.26
C ILE A 64 -6.22 11.39 -7.70
N ASP A 65 -5.27 11.31 -8.63
CA ASP A 65 -4.76 10.04 -9.14
C ASP A 65 -4.00 9.27 -8.05
N ASP A 66 -3.33 9.97 -7.13
CA ASP A 66 -2.67 9.40 -5.94
C ASP A 66 -3.65 8.95 -4.82
N ASP A 67 -4.87 9.52 -4.72
CA ASP A 67 -5.83 9.23 -3.64
C ASP A 67 -6.74 7.99 -3.92
N LEU A 68 -6.86 7.55 -5.17
CA LEU A 68 -7.67 6.37 -5.55
C LEU A 68 -7.21 5.00 -4.97
N PRO A 69 -5.91 4.73 -4.77
CA PRO A 69 -5.43 3.52 -4.09
C PRO A 69 -5.94 3.41 -2.64
N GLU A 70 -5.97 4.50 -1.88
CA GLU A 70 -6.37 4.47 -0.46
C GLU A 70 -7.86 4.11 -0.28
N LEU A 71 -8.72 4.57 -1.20
CA LEU A 71 -10.16 4.28 -1.15
C LEU A 71 -10.46 2.81 -1.49
N THR A 72 -9.79 2.26 -2.50
CA THR A 72 -10.01 0.89 -2.96
C THR A 72 -9.44 -0.13 -1.98
N GLU A 73 -8.30 0.15 -1.36
CA GLU A 73 -7.74 -0.67 -0.28
C GLU A 73 -8.69 -0.74 0.93
N GLY A 74 -9.29 0.39 1.32
CA GLY A 74 -10.28 0.45 2.40
C GLY A 74 -11.51 -0.43 2.14
N LEU A 75 -12.06 -0.39 0.92
CA LEU A 75 -13.20 -1.23 0.53
C LEU A 75 -12.83 -2.71 0.43
N VAL A 76 -11.67 -3.05 -0.11
CA VAL A 76 -11.18 -4.43 -0.16
C VAL A 76 -10.94 -4.99 1.24
N SER A 77 -10.46 -4.16 2.18
CA SER A 77 -10.29 -4.55 3.58
C SER A 77 -11.62 -4.90 4.27
N MET A 78 -12.73 -4.28 3.86
CA MET A 78 -14.06 -4.56 4.40
C MET A 78 -14.67 -5.83 3.80
N LEU A 79 -14.46 -6.07 2.50
CA LEU A 79 -14.98 -7.27 1.83
C LEU A 79 -14.18 -8.52 2.22
N TRP A 80 -12.85 -8.46 2.21
CA TRP A 80 -11.95 -9.60 2.40
C TRP A 80 -10.84 -9.29 3.44
N PRO A 81 -11.20 -9.15 4.73
CA PRO A 81 -10.30 -8.69 5.81
C PRO A 81 -9.14 -9.65 6.11
N HIS A 82 -9.17 -10.88 5.59
CA HIS A 82 -8.15 -11.90 5.84
C HIS A 82 -7.00 -11.89 4.82
N TYR A 83 -7.16 -11.23 3.67
CA TYR A 83 -6.14 -11.23 2.61
C TYR A 83 -5.02 -10.21 2.83
N LEU A 84 -5.30 -9.16 3.62
CA LEU A 84 -4.33 -8.11 3.96
C LEU A 84 -3.61 -8.36 5.29
N ARG A 85 -3.85 -9.50 5.96
CA ARG A 85 -3.19 -9.81 7.23
C ARG A 85 -1.87 -10.52 6.99
N THR A 86 -0.79 -9.97 7.55
CA THR A 86 0.51 -10.64 7.58
C THR A 86 0.42 -11.98 8.30
N ILE A 87 0.95 -13.03 7.67
CA ILE A 87 1.08 -14.34 8.31
C ILE A 87 2.30 -14.29 9.25
N PRO A 88 2.13 -14.53 10.56
CA PRO A 88 3.26 -14.54 11.49
C PRO A 88 4.18 -15.73 11.21
N SER A 89 5.42 -15.67 11.71
CA SER A 89 6.30 -16.84 11.70
C SER A 89 5.70 -17.97 12.53
N LEU A 90 5.93 -19.22 12.10
CA LEU A 90 5.51 -20.42 12.82
C LEU A 90 6.61 -21.49 12.79
N SER A 91 6.60 -22.37 13.78
CA SER A 91 7.52 -23.51 13.88
C SER A 91 6.84 -24.67 14.60
N VAL A 92 7.36 -25.88 14.39
CA VAL A 92 6.94 -27.09 15.12
C VAL A 92 7.92 -27.31 16.26
N VAL A 93 7.40 -27.39 17.49
CA VAL A 93 8.18 -27.68 18.69
C VAL A 93 7.82 -29.07 19.23
N ALA A 94 8.82 -29.83 19.65
CA ALA A 94 8.65 -31.07 20.38
C ALA A 94 8.63 -30.78 21.89
N LEU A 95 7.58 -31.22 22.57
CA LEU A 95 7.48 -31.20 24.03
C LEU A 95 7.79 -32.60 24.55
N THR A 96 8.99 -32.80 25.08
CA THR A 96 9.42 -34.11 25.61
C THR A 96 9.18 -34.13 27.12
N PRO A 97 8.25 -34.97 27.63
CA PRO A 97 8.02 -35.07 29.07
C PRO A 97 9.19 -35.76 29.77
N ALA A 98 9.40 -35.40 31.04
CA ALA A 98 10.32 -36.13 31.91
C ALA A 98 9.71 -37.48 32.31
N LEU A 99 9.96 -38.52 31.50
CA LEU A 99 9.34 -39.86 31.64
C LEU A 99 9.43 -40.47 33.05
N HIS A 100 10.51 -40.19 33.79
CA HIS A 100 10.70 -40.71 35.15
C HIS A 100 9.80 -40.02 36.19
N ALA A 101 9.39 -38.78 35.95
CA ALA A 101 8.56 -37.99 36.85
C ALA A 101 7.07 -38.08 36.49
N MET A 102 6.76 -38.45 35.25
CA MET A 102 5.39 -38.46 34.72
C MET A 102 4.72 -39.81 34.96
N LYS A 103 3.75 -39.85 35.90
CA LYS A 103 3.01 -41.08 36.25
C LYS A 103 1.73 -41.29 35.44
N MET A 104 1.18 -40.22 34.86
CA MET A 104 -0.07 -40.23 34.11
C MET A 104 0.00 -39.22 32.95
N ALA A 105 -0.89 -39.35 31.98
CA ALA A 105 -0.97 -38.40 30.87
C ALA A 105 -1.36 -37.00 31.36
N GLU A 106 -0.74 -35.97 30.80
CA GLU A 106 -1.02 -34.57 31.11
C GLU A 106 -1.36 -33.81 29.82
N VAL A 107 -2.36 -32.93 29.89
CA VAL A 107 -2.76 -32.11 28.76
C VAL A 107 -2.07 -30.76 28.87
N VAL A 108 -1.24 -30.45 27.88
CA VAL A 108 -0.72 -29.10 27.67
C VAL A 108 -1.79 -28.31 26.91
N PRO A 109 -2.34 -27.23 27.49
CA PRO A 109 -3.39 -26.46 26.82
C PRO A 109 -2.84 -25.69 25.62
N ALA A 110 -3.73 -25.39 24.68
CA ALA A 110 -3.52 -24.37 23.67
C ALA A 110 -3.20 -23.03 24.35
N GLY A 111 -2.31 -22.25 23.75
CA GLY A 111 -1.85 -20.98 24.29
C GLY A 111 -0.59 -21.05 25.16
N LEU A 112 -0.02 -22.24 25.40
CA LEU A 112 1.27 -22.37 26.09
C LEU A 112 2.33 -21.53 25.37
N GLU A 113 2.98 -20.63 26.09
CA GLU A 113 3.98 -19.72 25.53
C GLU A 113 5.35 -20.41 25.38
N ILE A 114 5.94 -20.28 24.19
CA ILE A 114 7.26 -20.80 23.86
C ILE A 114 8.13 -19.62 23.42
N TYR A 115 9.27 -19.46 24.10
CA TYR A 115 10.21 -18.38 23.85
C TYR A 115 11.36 -18.85 22.97
N SER A 116 11.73 -18.04 21.97
CA SER A 116 12.94 -18.28 21.21
C SER A 116 14.18 -17.89 22.01
N ARG A 117 15.35 -18.33 21.53
CA ARG A 117 16.60 -17.66 21.91
C ARG A 117 16.59 -16.21 21.39
N PRO A 118 17.34 -15.29 22.02
CA PRO A 118 17.51 -13.95 21.47
C PRO A 118 18.03 -14.00 20.02
N VAL A 119 17.37 -13.27 19.12
CA VAL A 119 17.71 -13.25 17.68
C VAL A 119 18.05 -11.82 17.25
N GLY A 120 19.10 -11.72 16.42
CA GLY A 120 19.48 -10.47 15.77
C GLY A 120 20.23 -9.48 16.67
N PRO A 121 20.61 -8.31 16.11
CA PRO A 121 21.47 -7.33 16.79
C PRO A 121 20.82 -6.69 18.02
N LYS A 122 19.48 -6.71 18.11
CA LYS A 122 18.71 -6.18 19.24
C LYS A 122 18.38 -7.23 20.31
N ASN A 123 18.86 -8.47 20.16
CA ASN A 123 18.58 -9.58 21.07
C ASN A 123 17.07 -9.79 21.33
N THR A 124 16.25 -9.70 20.29
CA THR A 124 14.80 -9.82 20.41
C THR A 124 14.41 -11.27 20.72
N VAL A 125 13.54 -11.47 21.70
CA VAL A 125 12.96 -12.78 22.02
C VAL A 125 11.59 -12.89 21.35
N CYS A 126 11.43 -13.86 20.44
CA CYS A 126 10.16 -14.15 19.81
C CYS A 126 9.30 -15.00 20.74
N ARG A 127 8.02 -14.63 20.86
CA ARG A 127 7.03 -15.34 21.67
C ARG A 127 6.05 -16.08 20.75
N TYR A 128 6.08 -17.39 20.80
CA TYR A 128 5.16 -18.29 20.13
C TYR A 128 4.14 -18.85 21.11
N ARG A 129 3.02 -19.36 20.61
CA ARG A 129 2.00 -20.04 21.41
C ARG A 129 1.54 -21.31 20.73
N THR A 130 1.29 -22.36 21.50
CA THR A 130 0.64 -23.57 20.99
C THR A 130 -0.76 -23.22 20.47
N THR A 131 -1.16 -23.81 19.34
CA THR A 131 -2.45 -23.53 18.71
C THR A 131 -3.53 -24.54 19.07
N ARG A 132 -3.15 -25.65 19.72
CA ARG A 132 -4.03 -26.77 20.07
C ARG A 132 -3.58 -27.40 21.38
N ASP A 133 -4.52 -28.07 22.04
CA ASP A 133 -4.23 -28.91 23.20
C ASP A 133 -3.41 -30.12 22.77
N VAL A 134 -2.38 -30.45 23.54
CA VAL A 134 -1.48 -31.58 23.30
C VAL A 134 -1.46 -32.49 24.51
N MET A 135 -1.90 -33.74 24.34
CA MET A 135 -1.79 -34.76 25.38
C MET A 135 -0.38 -35.35 25.39
N LEU A 136 0.36 -35.10 26.46
CA LEU A 136 1.65 -35.72 26.74
C LEU A 136 1.41 -37.05 27.44
N ASN A 137 1.95 -38.11 26.85
CA ASN A 137 1.89 -39.46 27.42
C ASN A 137 3.25 -39.85 28.00
N PRO A 138 3.29 -40.70 29.04
CA PRO A 138 4.54 -41.23 29.61
C PRO A 138 5.13 -42.33 28.71
N LEU A 139 5.33 -42.02 27.43
CA LEU A 139 5.83 -42.93 26.41
C LEU A 139 6.91 -42.21 25.60
N GLY A 140 8.00 -42.91 25.30
CA GLY A 140 9.09 -42.40 24.45
C GLY A 140 9.13 -43.10 23.11
N PHE A 141 9.63 -42.41 22.09
CA PHE A 141 9.90 -43.04 20.80
C PHE A 141 11.18 -43.87 20.89
N ARG A 142 11.12 -45.12 20.41
CA ARG A 142 12.30 -45.95 20.17
C ARG A 142 12.81 -45.64 18.76
N THR A 143 14.10 -45.37 18.61
CA THR A 143 14.75 -45.25 17.30
C THR A 143 14.55 -46.55 16.51
N LEU A 144 14.13 -46.42 15.25
CA LEU A 144 14.08 -47.54 14.32
C LEU A 144 15.51 -47.88 13.85
N PRO A 145 15.85 -49.17 13.67
CA PRO A 145 17.16 -49.59 13.19
C PRO A 145 17.45 -49.13 11.75
#